data_AF-A0A497ARE3-F1
#
_entry.id   AF-A0A497ARE3-F1
#
_cell.length_a   1.000
_cell.length_b   1.000
_cell.length_c   1.000
_cell.angle_alpha   90.00
_cell.angle_beta   90.00
_cell.angle_gamma   90.00
#
_symmetry.space_group_name_H-M   'P 1'
#
loop_
_entity.id
_entity.type
_entity.pdbx_description
1 polymer ?
#
loop_
_entity_poly.entity_id
_entity_poly.type
_entity_poly.pdbx_seq_one_letter_code
_entity_poly.pdbx_strand_id
1 'polypeptide(L)'
;MNVDRRRSTVGGVWIVIAILLFASGAMSSGCASDGSASSPRLIIDDSVAGDFKALAVETWDRFLTVFQARSDCFGDVRLRATRSLNSRAAYDPDSATVTVRVPGTPAMLQSALVHEWAHHIEFQCEAHKDLRLAFLAAQGLPPDTVWRPDDAPANMPSSQWADIPSEQYAEAMIEVVLGRRQIPTNARVTREAVRVIEEWAAGD
;
A
#
# COMPACT_ATOMS: atom_id res chain seq x y z
N MET A 1 -72.91 -49.15 10.52
CA MET A 1 -72.98 -47.75 11.00
C MET A 1 -72.18 -46.93 9.99
N ASN A 2 -72.74 -46.35 8.91
CA ASN A 2 -73.59 -45.14 8.83
C ASN A 2 -73.15 -44.11 9.89
N VAL A 3 -72.66 -42.91 9.56
CA VAL A 3 -73.24 -41.80 8.76
C VAL A 3 -72.04 -40.91 8.30
N ASP A 4 -71.87 -40.55 7.02
CA ASP A 4 -72.31 -39.29 6.37
C ASP A 4 -71.67 -38.02 7.04
N ARG A 5 -71.20 -36.93 6.40
CA ARG A 5 -71.48 -36.32 5.10
C ARG A 5 -70.69 -35.00 4.92
N ARG A 6 -70.35 -34.65 3.66
CA ARG A 6 -70.24 -33.31 3.00
C ARG A 6 -69.22 -32.26 3.52
N ARG A 7 -68.31 -31.73 2.67
CA ARG A 7 -68.40 -30.84 1.47
C ARG A 7 -68.83 -29.39 1.72
N SER A 8 -67.85 -28.50 1.51
CA SER A 8 -67.79 -27.36 0.59
C SER A 8 -68.59 -26.05 0.82
N THR A 9 -67.78 -24.97 0.71
CA THR A 9 -67.98 -23.67 0.02
C THR A 9 -68.93 -22.63 0.62
N VAL A 10 -68.46 -21.38 0.77
CA VAL A 10 -68.66 -20.21 -0.14
C VAL A 10 -68.36 -18.89 0.62
N GLY A 11 -67.61 -17.99 -0.02
CA GLY A 11 -67.75 -16.53 0.11
C GLY A 11 -66.99 -15.86 1.28
N GLY A 12 -66.30 -14.73 1.13
CA GLY A 12 -66.28 -13.79 0.01
C GLY A 12 -65.12 -12.80 0.15
N VAL A 13 -64.74 -12.26 -0.99
CA VAL A 13 -63.79 -11.15 -1.18
C VAL A 13 -64.44 -9.85 -0.67
N TRP A 14 -63.72 -9.09 0.15
CA TRP A 14 -63.84 -7.63 0.19
C TRP A 14 -62.46 -7.01 0.40
N ILE A 15 -61.98 -6.40 -0.68
CA ILE A 15 -60.85 -5.49 -0.73
C ILE A 15 -61.30 -4.17 -0.10
N VAL A 16 -60.56 -3.67 0.89
CA VAL A 16 -60.62 -2.26 1.30
C VAL A 16 -59.21 -1.70 1.18
N ILE A 17 -59.02 -0.91 0.13
CA ILE A 17 -57.85 -0.06 -0.09
C ILE A 17 -58.01 1.18 0.80
N ALA A 18 -57.04 1.44 1.66
CA ALA A 18 -56.91 2.72 2.37
C ALA A 18 -55.56 3.34 2.02
N ILE A 19 -55.62 4.35 1.14
CA ILE A 19 -54.52 5.26 0.84
C ILE A 19 -54.58 6.39 1.87
N LEU A 20 -53.52 6.58 2.65
CA LEU A 20 -53.25 7.81 3.38
C LEU A 20 -51.81 8.25 3.12
N LEU A 21 -51.72 9.29 2.30
CA LEU A 21 -50.58 10.21 2.20
C LEU A 21 -50.54 11.05 3.48
N PHE A 22 -49.35 11.31 4.04
CA PHE A 22 -48.86 12.67 4.38
C PHE A 22 -47.45 12.65 5.00
N ALA A 23 -46.64 13.59 4.49
CA ALA A 23 -45.60 14.39 5.16
C ALA A 23 -44.25 13.73 5.55
N SER A 24 -43.33 13.77 4.58
CA SER A 24 -42.04 14.49 4.66
C SER A 24 -41.35 14.63 6.03
N GLY A 25 -40.37 13.76 6.28
CA GLY A 25 -39.25 14.01 7.19
C GLY A 25 -37.95 13.71 6.46
N ALA A 26 -37.34 14.73 5.85
CA ALA A 26 -36.02 14.61 5.24
C ALA A 26 -34.97 14.50 6.35
N MET A 27 -34.57 13.28 6.70
CA MET A 27 -33.35 13.06 7.45
C MET A 27 -32.16 13.21 6.50
N SER A 28 -31.65 14.44 6.48
CA SER A 28 -30.31 14.77 6.01
C SER A 28 -29.30 13.96 6.82
N SER A 29 -28.86 12.83 6.28
CA SER A 29 -27.56 12.26 6.62
C SER A 29 -26.62 12.71 5.52
N GLY A 30 -25.74 13.64 5.89
CA GLY A 30 -24.85 14.32 4.98
C GLY A 30 -24.14 13.35 4.07
N CYS A 31 -24.11 13.68 2.79
CA CYS A 31 -23.09 13.17 1.89
C CYS A 31 -21.75 13.51 2.54
N ALA A 32 -21.13 12.52 3.18
CA ALA A 32 -19.67 12.52 3.27
C ALA A 32 -19.21 12.78 1.84
N SER A 33 -18.43 13.83 1.66
CA SER A 33 -17.83 14.09 0.36
C SER A 33 -16.98 12.87 0.05
N ASP A 34 -17.47 12.00 -0.83
CA ASP A 34 -16.67 11.05 -1.60
C ASP A 34 -15.72 11.88 -2.45
N GLY A 35 -14.72 12.48 -1.80
CA GLY A 35 -13.49 12.79 -2.48
C GLY A 35 -12.88 11.43 -2.76
N SER A 36 -13.22 10.83 -3.91
CA SER A 36 -12.45 9.71 -4.43
C SER A 36 -11.00 10.13 -4.35
N ALA A 37 -10.26 9.53 -3.42
CA ALA A 37 -8.83 9.77 -3.29
C ALA A 37 -8.25 9.52 -4.69
N SER A 38 -7.66 10.56 -5.29
CA SER A 38 -7.06 10.43 -6.60
C SER A 38 -5.96 9.39 -6.50
N SER A 39 -5.93 8.42 -7.43
CA SER A 39 -4.88 7.41 -7.42
C SER A 39 -3.49 8.07 -7.38
N PRO A 40 -2.57 7.56 -6.55
CA PRO A 40 -1.20 8.00 -6.44
C PRO A 40 -0.50 8.17 -7.78
N ARG A 41 0.18 9.30 -7.98
CA ARG A 41 0.90 9.60 -9.23
C ARG A 41 2.40 9.63 -9.02
N LEU A 42 3.11 9.14 -10.03
CA LEU A 42 4.55 9.34 -10.18
C LEU A 42 4.82 10.67 -10.92
N ILE A 43 5.33 11.66 -10.19
CA ILE A 43 5.71 12.98 -10.72
C ILE A 43 7.19 12.94 -11.10
N ILE A 44 7.50 12.98 -12.39
CA ILE A 44 8.87 12.80 -12.89
C ILE A 44 9.49 14.16 -13.22
N ASP A 45 10.62 14.47 -12.58
CA ASP A 45 11.40 15.68 -12.80
C ASP A 45 12.20 15.62 -14.11
N ASP A 46 12.52 16.79 -14.69
CA ASP A 46 13.27 16.91 -15.94
C ASP A 46 14.69 16.32 -15.89
N SER A 47 15.23 16.07 -14.68
CA SER A 47 16.50 15.37 -14.49
C SER A 47 16.49 13.90 -14.94
N VAL A 48 15.31 13.30 -15.10
CA VAL A 48 15.15 11.87 -15.41
C VAL A 48 15.19 11.65 -16.93
N ALA A 49 16.24 10.99 -17.41
CA ALA A 49 16.40 10.63 -18.81
C ALA A 49 15.29 9.68 -19.31
N GLY A 50 15.01 9.69 -20.61
CA GLY A 50 13.84 9.02 -21.20
C GLY A 50 13.79 7.49 -20.99
N ASP A 51 14.95 6.83 -21.02
CA ASP A 51 15.06 5.39 -20.75
C ASP A 51 14.76 5.06 -19.29
N PHE A 52 15.31 5.83 -18.35
CA PHE A 52 15.01 5.67 -16.93
C PHE A 52 13.55 6.04 -16.60
N LYS A 53 13.01 7.07 -17.26
CA LYS A 53 11.59 7.44 -17.15
C LYS A 53 10.67 6.28 -17.54
N ALA A 54 10.94 5.63 -18.68
CA ALA A 54 10.15 4.48 -19.12
C ALA A 54 10.19 3.33 -18.11
N LEU A 55 11.38 3.00 -17.61
CA LEU A 55 11.56 1.98 -16.57
C LEU A 55 10.80 2.34 -15.27
N ALA A 56 10.83 3.60 -14.86
CA ALA A 56 10.17 4.05 -13.64
C ALA A 56 8.65 3.97 -13.75
N VAL A 57 8.06 4.37 -14.89
CA VAL A 57 6.61 4.26 -15.13
C VAL A 57 6.16 2.80 -15.08
N GLU A 58 6.85 1.90 -15.80
CA GLU A 58 6.51 0.47 -15.78
C GLU A 58 6.61 -0.13 -14.37
N THR A 59 7.62 0.28 -13.60
CA THR A 59 7.81 -0.20 -12.23
C THR A 59 6.75 0.37 -11.29
N TRP A 60 6.33 1.62 -11.48
CA TRP A 60 5.26 2.26 -10.71
C TRP A 60 3.91 1.59 -10.96
N ASP A 61 3.59 1.23 -12.21
CA ASP A 61 2.34 0.52 -12.53
C ASP A 61 2.27 -0.84 -11.81
N ARG A 62 3.39 -1.56 -11.74
CA ARG A 62 3.49 -2.81 -10.95
C ARG A 62 3.30 -2.55 -9.46
N PHE A 63 3.95 -1.50 -8.94
CA PHE A 63 3.82 -1.09 -7.54
C PHE A 63 2.36 -0.78 -7.19
N LEU A 64 1.66 0.03 -8.00
CA LEU A 64 0.25 0.36 -7.79
C LEU A 64 -0.67 -0.85 -7.91
N THR A 65 -0.33 -1.82 -8.77
CA THR A 65 -1.09 -3.07 -8.86
C THR A 65 -1.04 -3.86 -7.55
N VAL A 66 0.13 -3.94 -6.92
CA VAL A 66 0.32 -4.60 -5.62
C VAL A 66 -0.43 -3.85 -4.52
N PHE A 67 -0.32 -2.52 -4.47
CA PHE A 67 -0.85 -1.69 -3.38
C PHE A 67 -2.19 -1.05 -3.70
N GLN A 68 -2.99 -1.64 -4.60
CA GLN A 68 -4.26 -1.06 -5.03
C GLN A 68 -5.21 -0.81 -3.85
N ALA A 69 -5.29 -1.76 -2.91
CA ALA A 69 -6.15 -1.67 -1.73
C ALA A 69 -5.67 -0.64 -0.67
N ARG A 70 -4.46 -0.09 -0.84
CA ARG A 70 -3.86 0.93 0.03
C ARG A 70 -3.60 2.25 -0.71
N SER A 71 -4.11 2.40 -1.93
CA SER A 71 -3.79 3.55 -2.79
C SER A 71 -4.31 4.88 -2.27
N ASP A 72 -5.22 4.88 -1.30
CA ASP A 72 -5.80 6.07 -0.68
C ASP A 72 -4.90 6.72 0.38
N CYS A 73 -3.84 6.05 0.84
CA CYS A 73 -3.07 6.51 2.00
C CYS A 73 -1.66 7.03 1.73
N PHE A 74 -1.04 6.78 0.57
CA PHE A 74 0.36 7.20 0.33
C PHE A 74 0.55 8.40 -0.62
N GLY A 75 -0.44 8.71 -1.47
CA GLY A 75 -0.42 9.92 -2.30
C GLY A 75 0.67 9.95 -3.38
N ASP A 76 0.94 11.14 -3.92
CA ASP A 76 1.89 11.33 -5.02
C ASP A 76 3.37 11.22 -4.56
N VAL A 77 4.23 10.68 -5.43
CA VAL A 77 5.68 10.63 -5.22
C VAL A 77 6.43 11.31 -6.36
N ARG A 78 7.47 12.07 -6.02
CA ARG A 78 8.37 12.71 -7.00
C ARG A 78 9.58 11.83 -7.28
N LEU A 79 10.02 11.79 -8.53
CA LEU A 79 11.25 11.11 -8.94
C LEU A 79 12.24 12.10 -9.53
N ARG A 80 13.46 12.09 -9.00
CA ARG A 80 14.62 12.83 -9.50
C ARG A 80 15.79 11.90 -9.77
N ALA A 81 16.66 12.30 -10.69
CA ALA A 81 17.91 11.59 -10.95
C ALA A 81 19.11 12.48 -10.68
N THR A 82 20.17 11.92 -10.09
CA THR A 82 21.43 12.63 -9.82
C THR A 82 22.63 11.75 -10.09
N ARG A 83 23.79 12.35 -10.34
CA ARG A 83 25.07 11.61 -10.42
C ARG A 83 25.84 11.58 -9.10
N SER A 84 25.38 12.33 -8.10
CA SER A 84 26.20 12.71 -6.92
C SER A 84 25.59 12.26 -5.59
N LEU A 85 25.07 11.02 -5.54
CA LEU A 85 24.59 10.41 -4.30
C LEU A 85 25.60 9.41 -3.74
N ASN A 86 25.74 9.36 -2.41
CA ASN A 86 26.60 8.37 -1.75
C ASN A 86 25.98 6.96 -1.78
N SER A 87 24.65 6.88 -1.68
CA SER A 87 23.84 5.67 -1.83
C SER A 87 23.36 5.48 -3.28
N ARG A 88 22.59 4.40 -3.53
CA ARG A 88 21.95 4.15 -4.83
C ARG A 88 20.72 5.03 -5.04
N ALA A 89 19.97 5.28 -3.98
CA ALA A 89 18.87 6.21 -3.94
C ALA A 89 18.67 6.74 -2.52
N ALA A 90 17.78 7.72 -2.38
CA ALA A 90 17.33 8.25 -1.10
C ALA A 90 15.93 8.80 -1.24
N TYR A 91 15.11 8.60 -0.21
CA TYR A 91 13.81 9.23 -0.04
C TYR A 91 13.89 10.43 0.91
N ASP A 92 13.31 11.55 0.49
CA ASP A 92 13.08 12.74 1.30
C ASP A 92 11.58 12.83 1.68
N PRO A 93 11.22 12.65 2.96
CA PRO A 93 9.83 12.67 3.41
C PRO A 93 9.18 14.05 3.33
N ASP A 94 9.94 15.13 3.46
CA ASP A 94 9.39 16.50 3.49
C ASP A 94 8.84 16.92 2.12
N SER A 95 9.47 16.42 1.05
CA SER A 95 9.09 16.71 -0.33
C SER A 95 8.43 15.54 -1.07
N ALA A 96 8.31 14.39 -0.40
CA ALA A 96 7.93 13.10 -0.99
C ALA A 96 8.74 12.79 -2.27
N THR A 97 10.06 12.96 -2.18
CA THR A 97 10.96 12.83 -3.34
C THR A 97 11.89 11.64 -3.21
N VAL A 98 11.82 10.75 -4.20
CA VAL A 98 12.83 9.72 -4.46
C VAL A 98 13.91 10.30 -5.38
N THR A 99 15.15 10.32 -4.91
CA THR A 99 16.32 10.70 -5.73
C THR A 99 17.17 9.48 -6.01
N VAL A 100 17.30 9.09 -7.28
CA VAL A 100 18.07 7.91 -7.70
C VAL A 100 19.41 8.31 -8.32
N ARG A 101 20.47 7.59 -7.95
CA ARG A 101 21.79 7.76 -8.55
C ARG A 101 21.85 7.10 -9.92
N VAL A 102 22.24 7.89 -10.92
CA VAL A 102 22.44 7.45 -12.31
C VAL A 102 23.90 7.68 -12.75
N PRO A 103 24.43 6.87 -13.70
CA PRO A 103 23.77 5.72 -14.33
C PRO A 103 23.69 4.50 -13.40
N GLY A 104 22.79 3.58 -13.74
CA GLY A 104 22.63 2.27 -13.09
C GLY A 104 22.09 1.24 -14.09
N THR A 105 22.22 -0.05 -13.79
CA THR A 105 21.56 -1.09 -14.61
C THR A 105 20.05 -1.08 -14.35
N PRO A 106 19.21 -1.60 -15.27
CA PRO A 106 17.75 -1.66 -15.04
C PRO A 106 17.40 -2.35 -13.72
N ALA A 107 18.02 -3.49 -13.41
CA ALA A 107 17.83 -4.22 -12.16
C ALA A 107 18.16 -3.39 -10.91
N MET A 108 19.24 -2.61 -10.95
CA MET A 108 19.63 -1.72 -9.84
C MET A 108 18.63 -0.57 -9.68
N LEU A 109 18.22 0.04 -10.79
CA LEU A 109 17.30 1.17 -10.78
C LEU A 109 15.90 0.75 -10.31
N GLN A 110 15.38 -0.39 -10.76
CA GLN A 110 14.09 -0.91 -10.28
C GLN A 110 14.14 -1.24 -8.79
N SER A 111 15.21 -1.91 -8.33
CA SER A 111 15.37 -2.23 -6.92
C SER A 111 15.42 -0.96 -6.07
N ALA A 112 16.16 0.06 -6.52
CA ALA A 112 16.24 1.34 -5.84
C ALA A 112 14.89 2.07 -5.81
N LEU A 113 14.14 2.11 -6.92
CA LEU A 113 12.81 2.71 -6.96
C LEU A 113 11.85 2.05 -5.95
N VAL A 114 11.73 0.72 -6.00
CA VAL A 114 10.81 -0.01 -5.10
C VAL A 114 11.22 0.16 -3.64
N HIS A 115 12.52 0.11 -3.35
CA HIS A 115 13.03 0.33 -2.00
C HIS A 115 12.63 1.71 -1.47
N GLU A 116 12.90 2.78 -2.20
CA GLU A 116 12.55 4.13 -1.73
C GLU A 116 11.04 4.38 -1.72
N TRP A 117 10.26 3.75 -2.61
CA TRP A 117 8.79 3.83 -2.56
C TRP A 117 8.20 3.08 -1.35
N ALA A 118 8.88 2.05 -0.84
CA ALA A 118 8.49 1.45 0.43
C ALA A 118 8.58 2.48 1.57
N HIS A 119 9.65 3.27 1.62
CA HIS A 119 9.73 4.38 2.58
C HIS A 119 8.68 5.46 2.32
N HIS A 120 8.35 5.73 1.06
CA HIS A 120 7.24 6.62 0.76
C HIS A 120 5.92 6.13 1.39
N ILE A 121 5.56 4.85 1.25
CA ILE A 121 4.41 4.26 1.97
C ILE A 121 4.59 4.43 3.48
N GLU A 122 5.76 4.08 4.02
CA GLU A 122 6.03 4.13 5.46
C GLU A 122 5.78 5.52 6.08
N PHE A 123 6.15 6.57 5.36
CA PHE A 123 6.02 7.96 5.82
C PHE A 123 4.65 8.57 5.54
N GLN A 124 3.99 8.20 4.43
CA GLN A 124 2.74 8.85 4.02
C GLN A 124 1.49 8.08 4.46
N CYS A 125 1.57 6.76 4.56
CA CYS A 125 0.42 5.91 4.90
C CYS A 125 0.35 5.64 6.40
N GLU A 126 -0.56 6.28 7.12
CA GLU A 126 -0.74 6.05 8.56
C GLU A 126 -1.05 4.57 8.90
N ALA A 127 -1.82 3.87 8.05
CA ALA A 127 -2.15 2.46 8.20
C ALA A 127 -0.92 1.52 8.10
N HIS A 128 0.21 2.01 7.59
CA HIS A 128 1.46 1.23 7.61
C HIS A 128 1.95 0.98 9.05
N LYS A 129 1.57 1.79 10.05
CA LYS A 129 1.96 1.55 11.44
C LYS A 129 1.42 0.22 11.98
N ASP A 130 0.25 -0.21 11.51
CA ASP A 130 -0.39 -1.46 11.94
C ASP A 130 0.36 -2.72 11.44
N LEU A 131 1.07 -2.60 10.32
CA LEU A 131 1.91 -3.67 9.75
C LEU A 131 3.13 -4.00 10.61
N ARG A 132 3.68 -3.01 11.32
CA ARG A 132 5.05 -3.08 11.89
C ARG A 132 5.22 -4.23 12.87
N LEU A 133 4.27 -4.43 13.79
CA LEU A 133 4.36 -5.50 14.79
C LEU A 133 4.31 -6.89 14.15
N ALA A 134 3.43 -7.09 13.17
CA ALA A 134 3.34 -8.34 12.43
C ALA A 134 4.62 -8.60 11.64
N PHE A 135 5.18 -7.57 11.01
CA PHE A 135 6.45 -7.67 10.28
C PHE A 135 7.62 -8.03 11.20
N LEU A 136 7.76 -7.37 12.36
CA LEU A 136 8.80 -7.69 13.34
C LEU A 136 8.70 -9.15 13.79
N ALA A 137 7.49 -9.60 14.14
CA ALA A 137 7.26 -10.99 14.52
C ALA A 137 7.64 -11.97 13.40
N ALA A 138 7.28 -11.68 12.15
CA ALA A 138 7.59 -12.50 10.99
C ALA A 138 9.10 -12.51 10.64
N GLN A 139 9.83 -11.44 10.95
CA GLN A 139 11.28 -11.41 10.89
C GLN A 139 11.96 -12.11 12.09
N GLY A 140 11.20 -12.48 13.13
CA GLY A 140 11.75 -13.01 14.37
C GLY A 140 12.50 -11.97 15.19
N LEU A 141 12.10 -10.70 15.08
CA LEU A 141 12.62 -9.58 15.85
C LEU A 141 11.77 -9.35 17.11
N PRO A 142 12.36 -8.90 18.23
CA PRO A 142 11.60 -8.48 19.41
C PRO A 142 10.52 -7.43 19.07
N PRO A 143 9.34 -7.47 19.70
CA PRO A 143 8.24 -6.54 19.41
C PRO A 143 8.56 -5.08 19.80
N ASP A 144 9.54 -4.86 20.67
CA ASP A 144 10.06 -3.57 21.08
C ASP A 144 11.26 -3.10 20.23
N THR A 145 11.63 -3.83 19.18
CA THR A 145 12.67 -3.40 18.24
C THR A 145 12.28 -2.06 17.61
N VAL A 146 13.16 -1.08 17.74
CA VAL A 146 12.97 0.24 17.14
C VAL A 146 12.89 0.10 15.63
N TRP A 147 11.76 0.50 15.04
CA TRP A 147 11.48 0.36 13.61
C TRP A 147 12.49 1.10 12.74
N ARG A 148 12.81 2.34 13.11
CA ARG A 148 13.82 3.21 12.50
C ARG A 148 14.42 4.08 13.61
N PRO A 149 15.74 4.08 13.82
CA PRO A 149 16.40 4.99 14.75
C PRO A 149 16.35 6.43 14.24
N ASP A 150 16.01 7.39 15.11
CA ASP A 150 15.92 8.82 14.74
C ASP A 150 17.30 9.43 14.38
N ASP A 151 18.37 8.95 15.01
CA ASP A 151 19.73 9.49 14.89
C ASP A 151 20.69 8.54 14.14
N ALA A 152 20.22 7.82 13.12
CA ALA A 152 21.08 6.94 12.34
C ALA A 152 22.26 7.75 11.71
N PRO A 153 23.53 7.48 12.07
CA PRO A 153 24.64 8.27 11.56
C PRO A 153 24.77 8.15 10.04
N ALA A 154 25.07 9.26 9.35
CA ALA A 154 25.28 9.29 7.91
C ALA A 154 26.41 8.35 7.41
N ASN A 155 27.28 7.88 8.31
CA ASN A 155 28.38 6.96 8.06
C ASN A 155 28.15 5.56 8.66
N MET A 156 26.90 5.19 8.97
CA MET A 156 26.58 3.86 9.46
C MET A 156 27.06 2.79 8.46
N PRO A 157 27.79 1.75 8.90
CA PRO A 157 28.18 0.63 8.04
C PRO A 157 26.95 -0.05 7.43
N SER A 158 27.06 -0.48 6.17
CA SER A 158 25.95 -1.17 5.48
C SER A 158 25.43 -2.42 6.18
N SER A 159 26.27 -3.08 6.99
CA SER A 159 25.86 -4.22 7.82
C SER A 159 24.96 -3.81 8.97
N GLN A 160 25.20 -2.65 9.60
CA GLN A 160 24.33 -2.15 10.69
C GLN A 160 23.03 -1.59 10.13
N TRP A 161 23.09 -0.98 8.94
CA TRP A 161 21.90 -0.52 8.22
C TRP A 161 20.97 -1.68 7.86
N ALA A 162 21.54 -2.83 7.45
CA ALA A 162 20.79 -4.05 7.12
C ALA A 162 20.02 -4.67 8.31
N ASP A 163 20.35 -4.29 9.54
CA ASP A 163 19.68 -4.75 10.76
C ASP A 163 18.49 -3.85 11.16
N ILE A 164 18.29 -2.71 10.50
CA ILE A 164 17.18 -1.80 10.78
C ILE A 164 15.87 -2.38 10.18
N PRO A 165 14.79 -2.54 10.97
CA PRO A 165 13.53 -3.12 10.49
C PRO A 165 12.93 -2.40 9.28
N SER A 166 12.95 -1.07 9.27
CA SER A 166 12.49 -0.25 8.12
C SER A 166 13.23 -0.60 6.83
N GLU A 167 14.53 -0.89 6.90
CA GLU A 167 15.34 -1.24 5.73
C GLU A 167 15.10 -2.68 5.27
N GLN A 168 14.89 -3.59 6.22
CA GLN A 168 14.45 -4.95 5.89
C GLN A 168 13.06 -4.97 5.25
N TYR A 169 12.15 -4.09 5.68
CA TYR A 169 10.84 -3.90 5.06
C TYR A 169 10.97 -3.40 3.62
N ALA A 170 11.78 -2.38 3.39
CA ALA A 170 12.01 -1.86 2.03
C ALA A 170 12.66 -2.90 1.10
N GLU A 171 13.56 -3.73 1.63
CA GLU A 171 14.14 -4.86 0.88
C GLU A 171 13.13 -5.98 0.61
N ALA A 172 12.22 -6.26 1.55
CA ALA A 172 11.10 -7.18 1.32
C ALA A 172 10.16 -6.67 0.21
N MET A 173 10.01 -5.34 0.05
CA MET A 173 9.17 -4.74 -1.01
C MET A 173 9.67 -5.01 -2.41
N ILE A 174 10.98 -5.19 -2.55
CA ILE A 174 11.56 -5.63 -3.81
C ILE A 174 11.05 -7.04 -4.15
N GLU A 175 10.93 -7.95 -3.18
CA GLU A 175 10.41 -9.29 -3.40
C GLU A 175 8.91 -9.28 -3.74
N VAL A 176 8.10 -8.49 -3.02
CA VAL A 176 6.66 -8.38 -3.28
C VAL A 176 6.39 -7.81 -4.68
N VAL A 177 7.06 -6.71 -5.05
CA VAL A 177 6.73 -5.99 -6.31
C VAL A 177 7.44 -6.60 -7.53
N LEU A 178 8.66 -7.08 -7.38
CA LEU A 178 9.46 -7.61 -8.50
C LEU A 178 9.55 -9.14 -8.52
N GLY A 179 8.91 -9.83 -7.57
CA GLY A 179 8.90 -11.29 -7.42
C GLY A 179 10.21 -11.89 -6.91
N ARG A 180 11.29 -11.10 -6.79
CA ARG A 180 12.59 -11.48 -6.24
C ARG A 180 13.48 -10.24 -6.04
N ARG A 181 14.44 -10.33 -5.12
CA ARG A 181 15.55 -9.35 -5.04
C ARG A 181 16.45 -9.48 -6.25
N GLN A 182 16.56 -8.41 -7.04
CA GLN A 182 17.42 -8.39 -8.23
C GLN A 182 18.90 -8.17 -7.87
N ILE A 183 19.17 -7.51 -6.74
CA ILE A 183 20.51 -7.22 -6.25
C ILE A 183 20.64 -7.77 -4.82
N PRO A 184 21.63 -8.62 -4.52
CA PRO A 184 21.87 -9.08 -3.16
C PRO A 184 22.21 -7.91 -2.22
N THR A 185 21.65 -7.98 -1.02
CA THR A 185 21.94 -7.06 0.10
C THR A 185 22.21 -7.89 1.36
N ASN A 186 22.75 -7.24 2.39
CA ASN A 186 22.94 -7.89 3.69
C ASN A 186 21.65 -7.95 4.51
N ALA A 187 20.58 -7.28 4.06
CA ALA A 187 19.30 -7.28 4.75
C ALA A 187 18.73 -8.71 4.78
N ARG A 188 18.41 -9.17 5.99
CA ARG A 188 17.70 -10.41 6.19
C ARG A 188 16.22 -10.18 5.88
N VAL A 189 15.68 -10.98 4.98
CA VAL A 189 14.25 -11.00 4.63
C VAL A 189 13.77 -12.44 4.76
N THR A 190 12.81 -12.69 5.64
CA THR A 190 12.13 -13.99 5.75
C THR A 190 10.95 -14.07 4.79
N ARG A 191 10.56 -15.28 4.40
CA ARG A 191 9.38 -15.48 3.53
C ARG A 191 8.09 -15.10 4.26
N GLU A 192 8.06 -15.31 5.56
CA GLU A 192 6.95 -14.94 6.43
C GLU A 192 6.76 -13.42 6.45
N ALA A 193 7.86 -12.65 6.47
CA ALA A 193 7.81 -11.19 6.43
C ALA A 193 7.31 -10.66 5.08
N VAL A 194 7.72 -11.28 3.96
CA VAL A 194 7.17 -10.98 2.63
C VAL A 194 5.66 -11.22 2.61
N ARG A 195 5.19 -12.38 3.10
CA ARG A 195 3.77 -12.72 3.14
C ARG A 195 2.93 -11.73 3.96
N VAL A 196 3.43 -11.32 5.13
CA VAL A 196 2.75 -10.32 5.97
C VAL A 196 2.49 -9.02 5.20
N ILE A 197 3.41 -8.64 4.32
CA ILE A 197 3.23 -7.43 3.53
C ILE A 197 2.32 -7.65 2.32
N GLU A 198 2.35 -8.84 1.71
CA GLU A 198 1.37 -9.20 0.66
C GLU A 198 -0.07 -9.17 1.19
N GLU A 199 -0.30 -9.76 2.37
CA GLU A 199 -1.60 -9.75 3.07
C GLU A 199 -2.03 -8.30 3.38
N TRP A 200 -1.13 -7.51 3.98
CA TRP A 200 -1.43 -6.10 4.23
C TRP A 200 -1.67 -5.31 2.95
N ALA A 201 -0.89 -5.51 1.88
CA ALA A 201 -1.07 -4.81 0.61
C ALA A 201 -2.42 -5.14 -0.06
N ALA A 202 -2.93 -6.36 0.16
CA ALA A 202 -4.23 -6.82 -0.33
C ALA A 202 -5.43 -6.22 0.44
N GLY A 203 -5.19 -5.54 1.56
CA GLY A 203 -6.23 -4.87 2.35
C GLY A 203 -6.64 -5.61 3.63
N ASP A 204 -5.95 -6.70 3.98
CA ASP A 204 -6.22 -7.49 5.19
C ASP A 204 -5.73 -6.81 6.49
#